data_AF-A0A1Q8JPM6-F1
#
_entry.id   AF-A0A1Q8JPM6-F1
#
_cell.length_a   1.000
_cell.length_b   1.000
_cell.length_c   1.000
_cell.angle_alpha   90.00
_cell.angle_beta   90.00
_cell.angle_gamma   90.00
#
_symmetry.space_group_name_H-M   'P 1'
#
loop_
_entity.id
_entity.type
_entity.pdbx_description
1 polymer ?
#
loop_
_entity_poly.entity_id
_entity_poly.type
_entity_poly.pdbx_seq_one_letter_code
_entity_poly.pdbx_strand_id
1 'polypeptide(L)'
;MDSAFFFHPEGERGPARARRENRAKQVCNDCPVLAQCREHALNVHEPYGIWGGLSESERDAIIRGPRRTLKVAAEATAQPVEKLGAV
;
A
#
# COMPACT_ATOMS: atom_id res chain seq x y z
N MET A 1 -11.08 16.91 -17.04
CA MET A 1 -10.82 15.65 -16.32
C MET A 1 -11.22 15.88 -14.88
N ASP A 2 -12.07 15.05 -14.28
CA ASP A 2 -12.49 15.20 -12.89
C ASP A 2 -11.40 14.69 -11.92
N SER A 3 -11.18 15.37 -10.80
CA SER A 3 -10.16 15.01 -9.80
C SER A 3 -10.47 13.67 -9.13
N ALA A 4 -11.75 13.31 -9.00
CA ALA A 4 -12.21 12.02 -8.48
C ALA A 4 -11.73 10.81 -9.30
N PHE A 5 -11.16 11.05 -10.48
CA PHE A 5 -10.52 10.01 -11.28
C PHE A 5 -9.21 9.51 -10.66
N PHE A 6 -8.41 10.44 -10.13
CA PHE A 6 -7.10 10.15 -9.56
C PHE A 6 -7.19 9.90 -8.06
N PHE A 7 -8.13 10.56 -7.37
CA PHE A 7 -8.38 10.42 -5.94
C PHE A 7 -9.65 9.61 -5.71
N HIS A 8 -9.57 8.54 -4.93
CA HIS A 8 -10.74 7.69 -4.62
C HIS A 8 -11.83 8.48 -3.86
N PRO A 9 -13.12 8.20 -4.10
CA PRO A 9 -14.20 8.65 -3.23
C PRO A 9 -14.19 7.86 -1.91
N GLU A 10 -14.76 8.46 -0.87
CA GLU A 10 -14.79 7.84 0.46
C GLU A 10 -15.50 6.48 0.44
N GLY A 11 -14.85 5.45 1.00
CA GLY A 11 -15.41 4.11 1.10
C GLY A 11 -15.22 3.18 -0.11
N GLU A 12 -14.54 3.61 -1.18
CA GLU A 12 -14.24 2.74 -2.35
C GLU A 12 -13.26 1.61 -1.97
N ARG A 13 -13.64 0.36 -2.28
CA ARG A 13 -12.84 -0.83 -1.96
C ARG A 13 -12.91 -1.91 -3.04
N GLY A 14 -12.00 -2.88 -2.93
CA GLY A 14 -12.05 -4.11 -3.72
C GLY A 14 -11.97 -3.86 -5.24
N PRO A 15 -12.74 -4.61 -6.05
CA PRO A 15 -12.63 -4.53 -7.52
C PRO A 15 -12.93 -3.15 -8.12
N ALA A 16 -13.77 -2.33 -7.47
CA ALA A 16 -14.08 -0.98 -7.94
C ALA A 16 -12.82 -0.09 -7.90
N ARG A 17 -12.13 -0.09 -6.76
CA ARG A 17 -10.85 0.59 -6.56
C ARG A 17 -9.83 0.17 -7.61
N ALA A 18 -9.64 -1.14 -7.81
CA ALA A 18 -8.68 -1.66 -8.78
C ALA A 18 -8.97 -1.19 -10.22
N ARG A 19 -10.25 -1.18 -10.63
CA ARG A 19 -10.65 -0.68 -11.96
C ARG A 19 -10.34 0.81 -12.12
N ARG A 20 -10.65 1.63 -11.12
CA ARG A 20 -10.35 3.07 -11.15
C ARG A 20 -8.84 3.31 -11.19
N GLU A 21 -8.06 2.62 -10.36
CA GLU A 21 -6.59 2.71 -10.35
C GLU A 21 -6.01 2.41 -11.72
N ASN A 22 -6.44 1.30 -12.35
CA ASN A 22 -5.97 0.92 -13.69
C ASN A 22 -6.32 1.99 -14.73
N ARG A 23 -7.53 2.54 -14.67
CA ARG A 23 -7.97 3.60 -15.60
C ARG A 23 -7.17 4.90 -15.42
N ALA A 24 -6.87 5.27 -14.18
CA ALA A 24 -6.04 6.43 -13.87
C ALA A 24 -4.58 6.24 -14.31
N LYS A 25 -4.02 5.04 -14.12
CA LYS A 25 -2.67 4.71 -14.61
C LYS A 25 -2.55 4.78 -16.13
N GLN A 26 -3.58 4.34 -16.87
CA GLN A 26 -3.59 4.47 -18.33
C GLN A 26 -3.44 5.94 -18.77
N VAL A 27 -4.11 6.87 -18.08
CA VAL A 27 -3.96 8.31 -18.37
C VAL A 27 -2.57 8.82 -18.01
N CYS A 28 -1.95 8.30 -16.95
CA CYS A 28 -0.58 8.67 -16.62
C CYS A 28 0.42 8.29 -17.72
N ASN A 29 0.21 7.20 -18.46
CA ASN A 29 1.17 6.70 -19.46
C ASN A 29 1.42 7.68 -20.62
N ASP A 30 0.45 8.52 -20.94
CA ASP A 30 0.56 9.54 -21.99
C ASP A 30 1.07 10.89 -21.44
N CYS A 31 1.34 10.97 -20.13
CA CYS A 31 1.73 12.23 -19.48
C CYS A 31 3.23 12.54 -19.68
N PRO A 32 3.59 13.68 -20.28
CA PRO A 32 5.00 14.02 -20.56
C PRO A 32 5.86 14.24 -19.31
N VAL A 33 5.22 14.49 -18.16
CA VAL A 33 5.90 14.72 -16.87
C VAL A 33 5.75 13.54 -15.91
N LEU A 34 5.42 12.35 -16.42
CA LEU A 34 5.21 11.13 -15.62
C LEU A 34 6.33 10.90 -14.60
N ALA A 35 7.59 11.00 -15.03
CA ALA A 35 8.75 10.77 -14.18
C ALA A 35 8.86 11.82 -13.05
N GLN A 36 8.71 13.10 -13.38
CA GLN A 36 8.79 14.19 -12.40
C GLN A 36 7.64 14.12 -11.38
N CYS A 37 6.42 13.82 -11.85
CA CYS A 37 5.25 13.62 -11.00
C CYS A 37 5.45 12.44 -10.03
N ARG A 38 6.03 11.33 -10.52
CA ARG A 38 6.35 10.15 -9.70
C ARG A 38 7.38 10.50 -8.62
N GLU A 39 8.46 11.15 -9.01
CA GLU A 39 9.54 11.54 -8.11
C GLU A 39 9.01 12.47 -7.01
N HIS A 40 8.23 13.48 -7.38
CA HIS A 40 7.61 14.39 -6.41
C HIS A 40 6.75 13.62 -5.40
N ALA A 41 5.84 12.76 -5.87
CA ALA A 41 4.94 12.01 -5.01
C ALA A 41 5.65 11.04 -4.07
N LEU A 42 6.78 10.46 -4.51
CA LEU A 42 7.63 9.63 -3.67
C LEU A 42 8.37 10.47 -2.62
N ASN A 43 8.89 11.65 -2.99
CA ASN A 43 9.64 12.52 -2.09
C ASN A 43 8.79 13.11 -0.96
N VAL A 44 7.53 13.49 -1.27
CA VAL A 44 6.62 14.08 -0.27
C VAL A 44 5.74 13.04 0.44
N HIS A 45 5.90 11.76 0.10
CA HIS A 45 5.11 10.66 0.66
C HIS A 45 3.60 10.91 0.50
N GLU A 46 3.20 11.28 -0.70
CA GLU A 46 1.81 11.68 -0.97
C GLU A 46 0.83 10.54 -0.60
N PRO A 47 -0.08 10.76 0.38
CA PRO A 47 -0.82 9.69 1.02
C PRO A 47 -1.91 9.05 0.14
N TYR A 48 -2.44 9.75 -0.85
CA TYR A 48 -3.62 9.27 -1.59
C TYR A 48 -3.48 9.36 -3.10
N GLY A 49 -4.37 8.62 -3.79
CA GLY A 49 -4.56 8.72 -5.23
C GLY A 49 -3.44 8.14 -6.10
N ILE A 50 -3.55 8.41 -7.41
CA ILE A 50 -2.62 7.93 -8.45
C ILE A 50 -1.67 9.07 -8.87
N TRP A 51 -0.37 8.81 -8.77
CA TRP A 51 0.67 9.78 -9.08
C TRP A 51 1.76 9.13 -9.92
N GLY A 52 2.11 9.74 -11.06
CA GLY A 52 3.19 9.24 -11.93
C GLY A 52 3.04 7.77 -12.34
N GLY A 53 1.80 7.28 -12.50
CA GLY A 53 1.48 5.89 -12.82
C GLY A 53 1.51 4.92 -11.63
N LEU A 54 1.61 5.41 -10.39
CA LEU A 54 1.63 4.58 -9.19
C LEU A 54 0.42 4.86 -8.30
N SER A 55 -0.18 3.80 -7.77
CA SER A 55 -1.14 3.86 -6.67
C SER A 55 -0.45 4.14 -5.34
N GLU A 56 -1.25 4.55 -4.35
CA GLU A 56 -0.84 4.65 -2.96
C GLU A 56 -0.07 3.41 -2.49
N SER A 57 -0.64 2.21 -2.68
CA SER A 57 -0.03 0.97 -2.20
C SER A 57 1.29 0.63 -2.91
N GLU A 58 1.43 0.98 -4.19
CA GLU A 58 2.69 0.81 -4.92
C GLU A 58 3.77 1.80 -4.45
N ARG A 59 3.40 3.08 -4.22
CA ARG A 59 4.33 4.06 -3.64
C ARG A 59 4.80 3.63 -2.27
N ASP A 60 3.87 3.15 -1.45
CA ASP A 60 4.13 2.69 -0.09
C ASP A 60 5.04 1.44 -0.07
N ALA A 61 4.94 0.57 -1.08
CA ALA A 61 5.87 -0.55 -1.27
C ALA A 61 7.28 -0.09 -1.66
N ILE A 62 7.40 0.99 -2.44
CA ILE A 62 8.70 1.59 -2.81
C ILE A 62 9.33 2.27 -1.59
N ILE A 63 8.57 3.10 -0.88
CA ILE A 63 9.04 3.89 0.28
C ILE A 63 9.49 2.96 1.41
N ARG A 64 8.71 1.94 1.75
CA ARG A 64 9.06 1.00 2.82
C ARG A 64 10.13 -0.01 2.41
N GLY A 65 10.47 -0.06 1.13
CA GLY A 65 11.37 -1.06 0.57
C GLY A 65 10.78 -2.48 0.64
N PRO A 66 11.53 -3.50 0.20
CA PRO A 66 11.10 -4.88 0.33
C PRO A 66 10.85 -5.17 1.80
N ARG A 67 9.60 -5.53 2.11
CA ARG A 67 9.21 -5.98 3.45
C ARG A 67 10.08 -7.20 3.74
N ARG A 68 11.14 -7.05 4.56
CA ARG A 68 11.89 -8.19 5.09
C ARG A 68 10.82 -9.06 5.73
N THR A 69 10.51 -10.21 5.12
CA THR A 69 9.68 -11.23 5.75
C THR A 69 10.44 -11.62 7.01
N LEU A 70 10.08 -11.00 8.13
CA LEU A 70 10.51 -11.45 9.43
C LEU A 70 9.92 -12.85 9.54
N LYS A 71 10.77 -13.87 9.34
CA LYS A 71 10.46 -15.23 9.79
C LYS A 71 10.23 -15.10 11.29
N VAL A 72 8.97 -14.98 11.71
CA VAL A 72 8.59 -15.24 13.10
C VAL A 72 8.87 -16.73 13.28
N ALA A 73 10.05 -17.05 13.82
CA ALA A 73 10.39 -18.40 14.19
C ALA A 73 9.34 -18.87 15.19
N ALA A 74 8.56 -19.87 14.78
CA ALA A 74 7.63 -20.55 15.65
C ALA A 74 8.43 -21.35 16.67
N GLU A 75 8.67 -20.77 17.83
CA GLU A 75 9.10 -21.51 19.02
C GLU A 75 8.23 -21.08 20.19
N ALA A 76 7.01 -21.60 20.18
CA ALA A 76 6.16 -21.68 21.36
C ALA A 76 6.56 -22.94 22.15
N THR A 77 7.61 -22.83 22.96
CA THR A 77 7.84 -23.81 24.03
C THR A 77 6.92 -23.49 25.20
N ALA A 78 5.75 -24.15 25.20
CA ALA A 78 4.88 -24.20 26.36
C ALA A 78 5.54 -25.08 27.44
N GLN A 79 5.90 -24.47 28.57
CA GLN A 79 6.27 -25.20 29.78
C GLN A 79 4.99 -25.75 30.45
N PRO A 80 4.97 -26.99 30.97
CA PRO A 80 3.86 -27.47 31.79
C PRO A 80 3.88 -26.74 33.15
N VAL A 81 2.76 -26.11 33.50
CA VAL A 81 2.48 -25.64 34.85
C VAL A 81 2.00 -26.83 35.68
N GLU A 82 2.91 -27.47 36.41
CA GLU A 82 2.54 -28.47 37.41
C GLU A 82 1.87 -27.75 38.59
N LYS A 83 0.64 -28.18 38.89
CA LYS A 83 -0.29 -27.54 39.81
C LYS A 83 0.22 -27.56 41.25
N LEU A 84 0.18 -26.38 41.89
CA LEU A 84 0.12 -26.25 43.33
C LEU A 84 -1.34 -26.38 43.79
N GLY A 85 -1.63 -27.31 44.71
CA GLY A 85 -2.70 -27.11 45.70
C GLY A 85 -3.56 -28.31 46.12
N ALA A 86 -3.49 -28.59 47.43
CA ALA A 86 -4.48 -29.25 48.32
C ALA A 86 -4.65 -30.78 48.16
N VAL A 87 -4.58 -31.63 49.19
CA VAL A 87 -4.84 -31.53 50.65
C VAL A 87 -3.85 -32.44 51.40
#